data_AF-A0A2E1VUS3-F1
#
_entry.id   AF-A0A2E1VUS3-F1
#
_cell.length_a   1.000
_cell.length_b   1.000
_cell.length_c   1.000
_cell.angle_alpha   90.00
_cell.angle_beta   90.00
_cell.angle_gamma   90.00
#
_symmetry.space_group_name_H-M   'P 1'
#
loop_
_entity.id
_entity.type
_entity.pdbx_description
1 polymer ?
#
loop_
_entity_poly.entity_id
_entity_poly.type
_entity_poly.pdbx_seq_one_letter_code
_entity_poly.pdbx_strand_id
1 'polypeptide(L)'
;MFLVWLLAILFFVASALAGYFQWLKSPDGILGSVTAIAVAYIAWEQFRVNRMRLQVDLYDRRLAVYQDLRDLLQTVLQEGRTDMAQVNRAAGGNAESDFLFGPEVESYLREVHKQGVKLAIACDQLRGVLTPEQRQEQAKVAHDMCAWFLEQFAEAKKVFRPYLRLA
;
A
#
# COMPACT_ATOMS: atom_id res chain seq x y z
N MET A 1 50.53 -44.05 -4.49
CA MET A 1 50.38 -42.94 -3.52
C MET A 1 48.97 -42.35 -3.50
N PHE A 2 48.35 -42.03 -4.65
CA PHE A 2 46.98 -41.50 -4.73
C PHE A 2 45.88 -42.41 -4.12
N LEU A 3 45.99 -43.73 -4.29
CA LEU A 3 44.99 -44.70 -3.83
C LEU A 3 44.86 -44.74 -2.29
N VAL A 4 45.95 -44.47 -1.56
CA VAL A 4 45.99 -44.46 -0.09
C VAL A 4 45.24 -43.25 0.47
N TRP A 5 45.37 -42.08 -0.17
CA TRP A 5 44.64 -40.87 0.21
C TRP A 5 43.14 -40.98 -0.06
N LEU A 6 42.75 -41.63 -1.16
CA LEU A 6 41.35 -41.85 -1.50
C LEU A 6 40.67 -42.79 -0.50
N LEU A 7 41.37 -43.85 -0.08
CA LEU A 7 40.91 -44.75 0.99
C LEU A 7 40.83 -44.06 2.36
N ALA A 8 41.77 -43.17 2.69
CA ALA A 8 41.74 -42.40 3.93
C ALA A 8 40.55 -41.42 3.99
N ILE A 9 40.25 -40.76 2.87
CA ILE A 9 39.07 -39.88 2.75
C ILE A 9 37.78 -40.69 2.88
N LEU A 10 37.68 -41.83 2.21
CA LEU A 10 36.50 -42.70 2.33
C LEU A 10 36.28 -43.21 3.75
N PHE A 11 37.35 -43.60 4.45
CA PHE A 11 37.28 -44.03 5.85
C PHE A 11 36.83 -42.90 6.79
N PHE A 12 37.36 -41.69 6.60
CA PHE A 12 36.98 -40.53 7.39
C PHE A 12 35.50 -40.15 7.17
N VAL A 13 35.04 -40.15 5.92
CA VAL A 13 33.63 -39.91 5.57
C VAL A 13 32.72 -40.98 6.18
N ALA A 14 33.11 -42.25 6.10
CA ALA A 14 32.33 -43.35 6.69
C ALA A 14 32.27 -43.26 8.22
N SER A 15 33.36 -42.90 8.89
CA SER A 15 33.43 -42.71 10.34
C SER A 15 32.58 -41.52 10.81
N ALA A 16 32.63 -40.40 10.08
CA ALA A 16 31.79 -39.24 10.35
C ALA A 16 30.30 -39.55 10.18
N LEU A 17 29.94 -40.29 9.12
CA LEU A 17 28.57 -40.77 8.89
C LEU A 17 28.10 -41.70 10.02
N ALA A 18 28.94 -42.65 10.45
CA ALA A 18 28.61 -43.56 11.54
C ALA A 18 28.38 -42.83 12.88
N GLY A 19 29.22 -41.83 13.19
CA GLY A 19 29.04 -40.98 14.38
C GLY A 19 27.74 -40.18 14.36
N TYR A 20 27.36 -39.66 13.18
CA TYR A 20 26.07 -38.99 12.98
C TYR A 20 24.87 -39.92 13.19
N PHE A 21 24.93 -41.16 12.66
CA PHE A 21 23.90 -42.18 12.88
C PHE A 21 23.77 -42.62 14.34
N GLN A 22 24.87 -42.64 15.09
CA GLN A 22 24.85 -42.96 16.51
C GLN A 22 24.30 -41.80 17.35
N TRP A 23 24.63 -40.55 16.99
CA TRP A 23 24.03 -39.35 17.58
C TRP A 23 22.52 -39.28 17.34
N LEU A 24 22.03 -39.64 16.14
CA LEU A 24 20.60 -39.71 15.83
C LEU A 24 19.80 -40.66 16.73
N LYS A 25 20.43 -41.71 17.27
CA LYS A 25 19.78 -42.67 18.18
C LYS A 25 19.75 -42.19 19.64
N SER A 26 20.45 -41.11 19.98
CA SER A 26 20.37 -40.51 21.31
C SER A 26 19.05 -39.73 21.48
N PRO A 27 18.55 -39.57 22.71
CA PRO A 27 17.38 -38.73 22.97
C PRO A 27 17.52 -37.31 22.41
N ASP A 28 18.74 -36.74 22.49
CA ASP A 28 19.05 -35.40 22.00
C ASP A 28 19.03 -35.32 20.47
N GLY A 29 19.49 -36.37 19.76
CA GLY A 29 19.45 -36.44 18.30
C GLY A 29 18.04 -36.60 17.75
N ILE A 30 17.19 -37.37 18.42
CA ILE A 30 15.76 -37.49 18.10
C ILE A 30 15.08 -36.13 18.30
N LEU A 31 15.30 -35.48 19.45
CA LEU A 31 14.74 -34.15 19.73
C LEU A 31 15.21 -33.12 18.71
N GLY A 32 16.50 -33.09 18.37
CA GLY A 32 17.07 -32.21 17.35
C GLY A 32 16.49 -32.44 15.95
N SER A 33 16.19 -33.69 15.59
CA SER A 33 15.57 -34.02 14.30
C SER A 33 14.10 -33.57 14.26
N VAL A 34 13.35 -33.79 15.35
CA VAL A 34 11.96 -33.35 15.48
C VAL A 34 11.86 -31.82 15.44
N THR A 35 12.75 -31.11 16.15
CA THR A 35 12.78 -29.64 16.12
C THR A 35 13.17 -29.12 14.73
N ALA A 36 14.13 -29.74 14.04
CA ALA A 36 14.48 -29.36 12.68
C ALA A 36 13.30 -29.52 11.70
N ILE A 37 12.56 -30.62 11.79
CA ILE A 37 11.34 -30.85 10.98
C ILE A 37 10.26 -29.81 11.33
N ALA A 38 10.03 -29.55 12.62
CA ALA A 38 9.06 -28.55 13.06
C ALA A 38 9.42 -27.14 12.59
N VAL A 39 10.70 -26.74 12.67
CA VAL A 39 11.19 -25.46 12.17
C VAL A 39 11.03 -25.36 10.65
N ALA A 40 11.37 -26.41 9.90
CA ALA A 40 11.18 -26.44 8.45
C ALA A 40 9.69 -26.29 8.07
N TYR A 41 8.79 -26.95 8.80
CA TYR A 41 7.35 -26.83 8.60
C TYR A 41 6.83 -25.42 8.92
N ILE A 42 7.23 -24.85 10.06
CA ILE A 42 6.87 -23.49 10.45
C ILE A 42 7.39 -22.47 9.43
N ALA A 43 8.63 -22.62 8.96
CA ALA A 43 9.22 -21.74 7.96
C ALA A 43 8.45 -21.80 6.63
N TRP A 44 8.02 -22.99 6.20
CA TRP A 44 7.18 -23.16 5.01
C TRP A 44 5.82 -22.47 5.17
N GLU A 45 5.19 -22.61 6.33
CA GLU A 45 3.92 -21.95 6.63
C GLU A 45 4.07 -20.41 6.69
N GLN A 46 5.14 -19.92 7.32
CA GLN A 46 5.48 -18.49 7.36
C GLN A 46 5.70 -17.93 5.96
N PHE A 47 6.37 -18.67 5.07
CA PHE A 47 6.55 -18.27 3.69
C PHE A 47 5.19 -18.11 2.99
N ARG A 48 4.28 -19.08 3.17
CA ARG A 48 2.93 -19.01 2.60
C ARG A 48 2.11 -17.83 3.15
N VAL A 49 2.13 -17.60 4.46
CA VAL A 49 1.41 -16.48 5.09
C VAL A 49 1.97 -15.13 4.66
N ASN A 50 3.30 -14.98 4.58
CA ASN A 50 3.92 -13.72 4.16
C ASN A 50 3.53 -13.33 2.72
N ARG A 51 3.33 -14.32 1.83
CA ARG A 51 2.84 -14.05 0.47
C ARG A 51 1.41 -13.52 0.45
N MET A 52 0.54 -14.03 1.32
CA MET A 52 -0.83 -13.54 1.46
C MET A 52 -0.87 -12.15 2.11
N ARG A 53 -0.04 -11.91 3.13
CA ARG A 53 0.08 -10.60 3.78
C ARG A 53 0.46 -9.49 2.82
N LEU A 54 1.38 -9.75 1.89
CA LEU A 54 1.77 -8.75 0.88
C LEU A 54 0.57 -8.25 0.06
N GLN A 55 -0.37 -9.13 -0.29
CA GLN A 55 -1.56 -8.75 -1.06
C GLN A 55 -2.53 -7.92 -0.21
N VAL A 56 -2.71 -8.29 1.06
CA VAL A 56 -3.54 -7.54 2.02
C VAL A 56 -2.94 -6.16 2.26
N ASP A 57 -1.63 -6.08 2.51
CA ASP A 57 -0.93 -4.80 2.76
C ASP A 57 -1.05 -3.86 1.54
N LEU A 58 -0.94 -4.40 0.32
CA LEU A 58 -1.15 -3.61 -0.91
C LEU A 58 -2.59 -3.15 -1.04
N TYR A 59 -3.57 -4.00 -0.72
CA TYR A 59 -4.98 -3.63 -0.74
C TYR A 59 -5.28 -2.53 0.27
N ASP A 60 -4.80 -2.66 1.51
CA ASP A 60 -5.02 -1.69 2.58
C ASP A 60 -4.42 -0.32 2.23
N ARG A 61 -3.21 -0.29 1.65
CA ARG A 61 -2.61 0.96 1.14
C ARG A 61 -3.42 1.60 0.03
N ARG A 62 -3.91 0.82 -0.94
CA ARG A 62 -4.77 1.33 -2.01
C ARG A 62 -6.11 1.83 -1.49
N LEU A 63 -6.67 1.14 -0.51
CA LEU A 63 -7.92 1.52 0.12
C LEU A 63 -7.76 2.82 0.91
N ALA A 64 -6.64 3.02 1.60
CA ALA A 64 -6.34 4.25 2.34
C ALA A 64 -6.36 5.48 1.42
N VAL A 65 -5.70 5.43 0.25
CA VAL A 65 -5.72 6.53 -0.74
C VAL A 65 -7.14 6.82 -1.23
N TYR A 66 -7.93 5.77 -1.49
CA TYR A 66 -9.33 5.95 -1.90
C TYR A 66 -10.18 6.57 -0.77
N GLN A 67 -9.92 6.22 0.49
CA GLN A 67 -10.60 6.81 1.64
C GLN A 67 -10.25 8.28 1.80
N ASP A 68 -8.98 8.67 1.71
CA ASP A 68 -8.54 10.06 1.78
C ASP A 68 -9.20 10.92 0.69
N LEU A 69 -9.30 10.39 -0.53
CA LEU A 69 -10.06 11.02 -1.62
C LEU A 69 -11.53 11.16 -1.26
N ARG A 70 -12.16 10.09 -0.79
CA ARG A 70 -13.59 10.08 -0.46
C ARG A 70 -13.92 11.05 0.67
N ASP A 71 -13.02 11.20 1.64
CA ASP A 71 -13.15 12.15 2.74
C ASP A 71 -13.11 13.59 2.22
N LEU A 72 -12.20 13.93 1.29
CA LEU A 72 -12.24 15.23 0.61
C LEU A 72 -13.57 15.46 -0.12
N LEU A 73 -14.03 14.49 -0.91
CA LEU A 73 -15.30 14.61 -1.64
C LEU A 73 -16.47 14.84 -0.66
N GLN A 74 -16.47 14.14 0.48
CA GLN A 74 -17.48 14.27 1.51
C GLN A 74 -17.43 15.63 2.21
N THR A 75 -16.24 16.14 2.52
CA THR A 75 -16.08 17.49 3.09
C THR A 75 -16.60 18.57 2.14
N VAL A 76 -16.28 18.48 0.84
CA VAL A 76 -16.78 19.44 -0.15
C VAL A 76 -18.30 19.35 -0.29
N LEU A 77 -18.87 18.14 -0.28
CA LEU A 77 -20.33 17.94 -0.32
C LEU A 77 -21.03 18.54 0.91
N GLN A 78 -20.45 18.38 2.11
CA GLN A 78 -21.09 18.81 3.36
C GLN A 78 -20.90 20.30 3.63
N GLU A 79 -19.71 20.83 3.38
CA GLU A 79 -19.35 22.19 3.78
C GLU A 79 -19.30 23.18 2.60
N GLY A 80 -19.30 22.70 1.35
CA GLY A 80 -19.13 23.56 0.16
C GLY A 80 -17.76 24.24 0.11
N ARG A 81 -16.79 23.73 0.86
CA ARG A 81 -15.43 24.28 0.98
C ARG A 81 -14.42 23.18 1.27
N THR A 82 -13.15 23.49 1.07
CA THR A 82 -12.03 22.66 1.49
C THR A 82 -10.83 23.54 1.83
N ASP A 83 -9.76 22.95 2.34
CA ASP A 83 -8.49 23.61 2.60
C ASP A 83 -7.32 22.89 1.92
N MET A 84 -6.17 23.56 1.89
CA MET A 84 -4.97 23.00 1.25
C MET A 84 -4.49 21.69 1.90
N ALA A 85 -4.71 21.51 3.21
CA ALA A 85 -4.26 20.31 3.91
C ALA A 85 -5.11 19.08 3.51
N GLN A 86 -6.43 19.25 3.40
CA GLN A 86 -7.36 18.24 2.92
C GLN A 86 -7.07 17.87 1.47
N VAL A 87 -6.87 18.88 0.60
CA VAL A 87 -6.55 18.68 -0.81
C VAL A 87 -5.23 17.93 -0.99
N ASN A 88 -4.17 18.31 -0.25
CA ASN A 88 -2.88 17.62 -0.31
C ASN A 88 -2.94 16.19 0.26
N ARG A 89 -3.77 15.96 1.29
CA ARG A 89 -3.99 14.61 1.82
C ARG A 89 -4.68 13.71 0.79
N ALA A 90 -5.74 14.19 0.16
CA ALA A 90 -6.51 13.45 -0.84
C ALA A 90 -5.76 13.22 -2.16
N ALA A 91 -4.84 14.11 -2.52
CA ALA A 91 -3.88 13.85 -3.60
C ALA A 91 -2.89 12.72 -3.25
N GLY A 92 -2.88 12.27 -1.99
CA GLY A 92 -2.20 11.09 -1.54
C GLY A 92 -0.70 11.26 -1.63
N GLY A 93 -0.11 12.02 -0.68
CA GLY A 93 1.33 12.02 -0.40
C GLY A 93 2.19 11.63 -1.60
N ASN A 94 2.16 12.49 -2.65
CA ASN A 94 2.39 12.25 -4.09
C ASN A 94 3.48 11.27 -4.54
N ALA A 95 4.34 10.78 -3.65
CA ALA A 95 5.30 9.74 -3.96
C ALA A 95 4.72 8.32 -3.85
N GLU A 96 3.82 8.01 -2.92
CA GLU A 96 3.41 6.61 -2.69
C GLU A 96 2.30 6.15 -3.65
N SER A 97 1.40 7.05 -4.05
CA SER A 97 0.30 6.75 -4.99
C SER A 97 0.81 6.34 -6.38
N ASP A 98 1.91 6.93 -6.86
CA ASP A 98 2.59 6.58 -8.12
C ASP A 98 3.07 5.12 -8.15
N PHE A 99 3.38 4.52 -7.00
CA PHE A 99 3.80 3.11 -6.92
C PHE A 99 2.62 2.14 -6.73
N LEU A 100 1.50 2.61 -6.17
CA LEU A 100 0.36 1.77 -5.81
C LEU A 100 -0.62 1.58 -6.98
N PHE A 101 -0.69 2.56 -7.88
CA PHE A 101 -1.67 2.63 -8.95
C PHE A 101 -1.03 2.80 -10.34
N GLY A 102 -1.86 2.74 -11.39
CA GLY A 102 -1.43 3.04 -12.74
C GLY A 102 -1.71 4.50 -13.14
N PRO A 103 -1.30 4.90 -14.35
CA PRO A 103 -1.33 6.28 -14.83
C PRO A 103 -2.74 6.88 -14.87
N GLU A 104 -3.78 6.05 -14.98
CA GLU A 104 -5.19 6.45 -14.97
C GLU A 104 -5.58 7.08 -13.63
N VAL A 105 -5.22 6.43 -12.52
CA VAL A 105 -5.53 6.91 -11.16
C VAL A 105 -4.68 8.14 -10.84
N GLU A 106 -3.41 8.13 -11.21
CA GLU A 106 -2.56 9.30 -10.99
C GLU A 106 -3.06 10.54 -11.73
N SER A 107 -3.43 10.39 -13.02
CA SER A 107 -3.98 11.49 -13.80
C SER A 107 -5.27 12.01 -13.19
N TYR A 108 -6.09 11.12 -12.66
CA TYR A 108 -7.31 11.46 -11.97
C TYR A 108 -7.05 12.22 -10.65
N LEU A 109 -6.16 11.73 -9.80
CA LEU A 109 -5.78 12.38 -8.54
C LEU A 109 -5.14 13.75 -8.78
N ARG A 110 -4.31 13.92 -9.83
CA ARG A 110 -3.75 15.21 -10.22
C ARG A 110 -4.83 16.21 -10.61
N GLU A 111 -5.86 15.78 -11.33
CA GLU A 111 -6.98 16.66 -11.70
C GLU A 111 -7.82 17.04 -10.47
N VAL A 112 -8.14 16.07 -9.60
CA VAL A 112 -8.82 16.34 -8.32
C VAL A 112 -8.02 17.34 -7.47
N HIS A 113 -6.71 17.16 -7.35
CA HIS A 113 -5.83 18.08 -6.63
C HIS A 113 -5.90 19.48 -7.21
N LYS A 114 -5.76 19.62 -8.52
CA LYS A 114 -5.82 20.90 -9.23
C LYS A 114 -7.15 21.63 -9.00
N GLN A 115 -8.29 20.94 -9.06
CA GLN A 115 -9.59 21.56 -8.80
C GLN A 115 -9.80 21.85 -7.31
N GLY A 116 -9.29 20.98 -6.42
CA GLY A 116 -9.30 21.20 -4.97
C GLY A 116 -8.51 22.43 -4.55
N VAL A 117 -7.33 22.64 -5.13
CA VAL A 117 -6.49 23.84 -4.91
C VAL A 117 -7.26 25.10 -5.31
N LYS A 118 -7.94 25.10 -6.46
CA LYS A 118 -8.75 26.25 -6.88
C LYS A 118 -9.90 26.52 -5.91
N LEU A 119 -10.60 25.48 -5.46
CA LEU A 119 -11.68 25.62 -4.49
C LEU A 119 -11.14 26.19 -3.16
N ALA A 120 -10.03 25.66 -2.65
CA ALA A 120 -9.40 26.15 -1.43
C ALA A 120 -9.01 27.63 -1.54
N ILE A 121 -8.43 28.04 -2.66
CA ILE A 121 -8.07 29.45 -2.93
C ILE A 121 -9.33 30.33 -2.97
N ALA A 122 -10.37 29.91 -3.71
CA ALA A 122 -11.61 30.68 -3.80
C ALA A 122 -12.28 30.83 -2.43
N CYS A 123 -12.33 29.75 -1.64
CA CYS A 123 -12.86 29.79 -0.28
C CYS A 123 -12.06 30.70 0.66
N ASP A 124 -10.73 30.73 0.52
CA ASP A 124 -9.86 31.61 1.32
C ASP A 124 -10.06 33.08 0.93
N GLN A 125 -10.10 33.38 -0.37
CA GLN A 125 -10.37 34.72 -0.88
C GLN A 125 -11.73 35.26 -0.44
N LEU A 126 -12.77 34.41 -0.42
CA LEU A 126 -14.11 34.78 0.05
C LEU A 126 -14.15 35.20 1.53
N ARG A 127 -13.19 34.76 2.36
CA ARG A 127 -13.05 35.21 3.76
C ARG A 127 -12.41 36.59 3.88
N GLY A 128 -11.71 37.05 2.84
CA GLY A 128 -11.03 38.33 2.79
C GLY A 128 -11.97 39.52 2.53
N VAL A 129 -11.38 40.71 2.48
CA VAL A 129 -12.08 41.94 2.10
C VAL A 129 -12.07 42.03 0.57
N LEU A 130 -13.24 41.78 -0.04
CA LEU A 130 -13.46 41.81 -1.48
C LEU A 130 -14.51 42.86 -1.84
N THR A 131 -14.42 43.40 -3.06
CA THR A 131 -15.54 44.16 -3.65
C THR A 131 -16.74 43.24 -3.92
N PRO A 132 -17.96 43.77 -4.06
CA PRO A 132 -19.14 42.96 -4.41
C PRO A 132 -18.93 42.11 -5.67
N GLU A 133 -18.30 42.67 -6.70
CA GLU A 133 -18.05 42.00 -7.98
C GLU A 133 -17.05 40.84 -7.80
N GLN A 134 -15.96 41.07 -7.08
CA GLN A 134 -14.97 40.03 -6.79
C GLN A 134 -15.55 38.90 -5.95
N ARG A 135 -16.40 39.24 -4.96
CA ARG A 135 -17.10 38.25 -4.14
C ARG A 135 -18.04 37.40 -4.98
N GLN A 136 -18.79 38.00 -5.90
CA GLN A 136 -19.70 37.27 -6.79
C GLN A 136 -18.94 36.33 -7.73
N GLU A 137 -17.82 36.79 -8.29
CA GLU A 137 -16.96 35.96 -9.14
C GLU A 137 -16.39 34.76 -8.37
N GLN A 138 -15.83 34.98 -7.17
CA GLN A 138 -15.28 33.89 -6.36
C GLN A 138 -16.36 32.92 -5.85
N ALA A 139 -17.56 33.41 -5.54
CA ALA A 139 -18.68 32.57 -5.18
C ALA A 139 -19.11 31.67 -6.35
N LYS A 140 -19.06 32.19 -7.59
CA LYS A 140 -19.33 31.40 -8.79
C LYS A 140 -18.26 30.33 -9.02
N VAL A 141 -16.98 30.68 -8.89
CA VAL A 141 -15.88 29.72 -8.96
C VAL A 141 -16.05 28.61 -7.92
N ALA A 142 -16.32 28.97 -6.66
CA ALA A 142 -16.53 27.99 -5.60
C ALA A 142 -17.73 27.08 -5.90
N HIS A 143 -18.84 27.65 -6.39
CA HIS A 143 -20.03 26.88 -6.80
C HIS A 143 -19.72 25.88 -7.92
N ASP A 144 -19.07 26.33 -9.00
CA ASP A 144 -18.73 25.48 -10.14
C ASP A 144 -17.79 24.34 -9.75
N MET A 145 -16.83 24.62 -8.85
CA MET A 145 -15.95 23.59 -8.30
C MET A 145 -16.72 22.60 -7.42
N CYS A 146 -17.62 23.07 -6.54
CA CYS A 146 -18.46 22.18 -5.73
C CYS A 146 -19.31 21.26 -6.62
N ALA A 147 -19.91 21.80 -7.68
CA ALA A 147 -20.68 21.01 -8.64
C ALA A 147 -19.82 19.94 -9.31
N TRP A 148 -18.61 20.30 -9.76
CA TRP A 148 -17.66 19.35 -10.32
C TRP A 148 -17.27 18.23 -9.34
N PHE A 149 -17.03 18.58 -8.06
CA PHE A 149 -16.70 17.63 -6.99
C PHE A 149 -17.82 16.62 -6.70
N LEU A 150 -19.09 17.00 -6.87
CA LEU A 150 -20.23 16.08 -6.70
C LEU A 150 -20.24 14.97 -7.74
N GLU A 151 -19.84 15.26 -8.98
CA GLU A 151 -19.75 14.28 -10.06
C GLU A 151 -18.61 13.27 -9.82
N GLN A 152 -17.62 13.65 -9.01
CA GLN A 152 -16.44 12.83 -8.75
C GLN A 152 -16.73 11.58 -7.91
N PHE A 153 -17.83 11.51 -7.16
CA PHE A 153 -18.15 10.29 -6.41
C PHE A 153 -18.33 9.06 -7.31
N ALA A 154 -18.98 9.24 -8.46
CA ALA A 154 -19.19 8.16 -9.43
C ALA A 154 -17.91 7.84 -10.21
N GLU A 155 -17.19 8.87 -10.66
CA GLU A 155 -15.95 8.70 -11.42
C GLU A 155 -14.81 8.12 -10.57
N ALA A 156 -14.65 8.56 -9.31
CA ALA A 156 -13.68 7.98 -8.37
C ALA A 156 -13.91 6.48 -8.20
N LYS A 157 -15.18 6.07 -7.99
CA LYS A 157 -15.52 4.65 -7.88
C LYS A 157 -15.16 3.88 -9.15
N LYS A 158 -15.39 4.45 -10.34
CA LYS A 158 -15.09 3.82 -11.62
C LYS A 158 -13.58 3.66 -11.84
N VAL A 159 -12.80 4.70 -11.56
CA VAL A 159 -11.33 4.74 -11.73
C VAL A 159 -10.63 3.82 -10.74
N PHE A 160 -11.06 3.78 -9.47
CA PHE A 160 -10.41 2.94 -8.44
C PHE A 160 -10.88 1.47 -8.45
N ARG A 161 -12.05 1.17 -9.02
CA ARG A 161 -12.62 -0.20 -8.99
C ARG A 161 -11.69 -1.30 -9.52
N PRO A 162 -10.88 -1.13 -10.57
CA PRO A 162 -9.94 -2.16 -11.01
C PRO A 162 -8.88 -2.50 -9.96
N TYR A 163 -8.46 -1.50 -9.17
CA TYR A 163 -7.37 -1.62 -8.19
C TYR A 163 -7.83 -2.10 -6.81
N LEU A 164 -9.12 -1.92 -6.50
CA LEU A 164 -9.76 -2.31 -5.23
C LEU A 164 -10.49 -3.66 -5.31
N ARG A 165 -10.33 -4.44 -6.39
CA ARG A 165 -10.81 -5.82 -6.41
C ARG A 165 -9.73 -6.71 -5.80
N LEU A 166 -10.09 -7.44 -4.74
CA LEU A 166 -9.33 -8.59 -4.29
C LEU A 166 -9.42 -9.64 -5.42
N ALA A 167 -8.31 -9.85 -6.12
CA ALA A 167 -8.18 -10.90 -7.15
C ALA A 167 -7.94 -12.25 -6.49
#